data_AF-A0A4T0F1Y4-F1
#
_entry.id   AF-A0A4T0F1Y4-F1
#
_cell.length_a   1.000
_cell.length_b   1.000
_cell.length_c   1.000
_cell.angle_alpha   90.00
_cell.angle_beta   90.00
_cell.angle_gamma   90.00
#
_symmetry.space_group_name_H-M   'P 1'
#
loop_
_entity.id
_entity.type
_entity.pdbx_description
1 polymer ?
#
loop_
_entity_poly.entity_id
_entity_poly.type
_entity_poly.pdbx_seq_one_letter_code
_entity_poly.pdbx_strand_id
1 'polypeptide(L)'
;ILVTAYDFQEAADAEEETGGKWRAGDPAKSSRAFVRAIEIYNNGLQKHPKDADLAYNKARLEFELSQQPTLVAKLAVPSLDFLQQALNSHRYALQLNGESADVLFNTAQVMISIAEYVTEAGIFSAQADSVSLLREALELLSACFTRQEQLVEEQNANSMEAEGGVAIDQEVPAAQPEASAAGDTAPEDEEESEYVSVQAYITPSDLLDTARSSLTALTLLITLDDPSNVSPLAKMGITLVEDKIPQYLSQVEAEERAQEEPDVLLERAQFHAALTVADLKLGTASANDSLGRLQQAFEPLDTTANVAVMCTYADSLVELTTTAQNFSPSSAATTCWSTLSKAQDLYAAAVKINDTEAKERKARVYESRGDVELLRFNLATTPAAGLSAAIQKSAPTLIKNAQTYYRGAMNLFRAEGDAEAAGKVEVRGLIATMLEGKLNGNVDQRIVAALGQKGEAGRAVAMDMLRESLLPEDWDQDVM
;
A
#
# COMPACT_ATOMS: atom_id res chain seq x y z
N ILE A 1 13.36 15.00 -36.52
CA ILE A 1 14.51 14.24 -35.95
C ILE A 1 14.79 14.91 -34.63
N LEU A 2 14.68 14.19 -33.50
CA LEU A 2 14.94 14.75 -32.16
C LEU A 2 16.45 14.77 -31.91
N VAL A 3 16.99 15.94 -31.55
CA VAL A 3 18.43 16.19 -31.45
C VAL A 3 18.81 16.62 -30.03
N THR A 4 18.15 17.63 -29.49
CA THR A 4 18.44 18.18 -28.15
C THR A 4 17.67 17.44 -27.06
N ALA A 5 18.08 17.52 -25.80
CA ALA A 5 17.33 16.96 -24.69
C ALA A 5 15.91 17.55 -24.60
N TYR A 6 15.79 18.86 -24.83
CA TYR A 6 14.52 19.57 -24.92
C TYR A 6 13.59 18.98 -26.00
N ASP A 7 14.11 18.66 -27.20
CA ASP A 7 13.29 18.05 -28.26
C ASP A 7 12.70 16.70 -27.80
N PHE A 8 13.47 15.92 -27.03
CA PHE A 8 12.98 14.65 -26.46
C PHE A 8 11.95 14.88 -25.36
N GLN A 9 12.18 15.87 -24.50
CA GLN A 9 11.25 16.25 -23.44
C GLN A 9 9.89 16.65 -24.03
N GLU A 10 9.87 17.62 -24.96
CA GLU A 10 8.63 18.10 -25.60
C GLU A 10 7.88 16.97 -26.33
N ALA A 11 8.61 16.08 -27.02
CA ALA A 11 8.01 14.95 -27.71
C ALA A 11 7.41 13.91 -26.74
N ALA A 12 8.05 13.68 -25.58
CA ALA A 12 7.55 12.79 -24.55
C ALA A 12 6.30 13.39 -23.87
N ASP A 13 6.33 14.69 -23.54
CA ASP A 13 5.22 15.43 -22.94
C ASP A 13 3.95 15.36 -23.81
N ALA A 14 4.09 15.46 -25.14
CA ALA A 14 2.97 15.32 -26.07
C ALA A 14 2.33 13.91 -26.01
N GLU A 15 3.12 12.86 -25.82
CA GLU A 15 2.61 11.49 -25.65
C GLU A 15 2.06 11.25 -24.24
N GLU A 16 2.62 11.86 -23.19
CA GLU A 16 2.04 11.87 -21.84
C GLU A 16 0.66 12.54 -21.82
N GLU A 17 0.54 13.72 -22.42
CA GLU A 17 -0.74 14.45 -22.54
C GLU A 17 -1.76 13.59 -23.32
N THR A 18 -1.30 12.93 -24.39
CA THR A 18 -2.12 11.96 -25.13
C THR A 18 -2.55 10.80 -24.21
N GLY A 19 -1.65 10.23 -23.43
CA GLY A 19 -1.95 9.17 -22.47
C GLY A 19 -3.01 9.59 -21.46
N GLY A 20 -2.86 10.78 -20.89
CA GLY A 20 -3.82 11.39 -19.94
C GLY A 20 -5.22 11.54 -20.54
N LYS A 21 -5.33 12.03 -21.79
CA LYS A 21 -6.61 12.21 -22.50
C LYS A 21 -7.42 10.91 -22.63
N TRP A 22 -6.77 9.75 -22.74
CA TRP A 22 -7.45 8.46 -22.91
C TRP A 22 -7.63 7.67 -21.62
N ARG A 23 -7.13 8.15 -20.48
CA ARG A 23 -7.09 7.43 -19.20
C ARG A 23 -8.46 6.94 -18.73
N ALA A 24 -9.49 7.79 -18.82
CA ALA A 24 -10.86 7.46 -18.39
C ALA A 24 -11.69 6.67 -19.42
N GLY A 25 -11.22 6.55 -20.68
CA GLY A 25 -12.01 6.03 -21.78
C GLY A 25 -11.47 4.74 -22.41
N ASP A 26 -10.20 4.74 -22.82
CA ASP A 26 -9.55 3.61 -23.48
C ASP A 26 -8.20 3.33 -22.79
N PRO A 27 -8.19 2.48 -21.75
CA PRO A 27 -6.98 2.12 -21.01
C PRO A 27 -5.88 1.56 -21.91
N ALA A 28 -6.23 0.85 -22.98
CA ALA A 28 -5.25 0.29 -23.90
C ALA A 28 -4.58 1.37 -24.76
N LYS A 29 -5.35 2.37 -25.21
CA LYS A 29 -4.80 3.53 -25.93
C LYS A 29 -3.97 4.42 -25.03
N SER A 30 -4.44 4.67 -23.81
CA SER A 30 -3.70 5.41 -22.79
C SER A 30 -2.35 4.76 -22.50
N SER A 31 -2.34 3.44 -22.21
CA SER A 31 -1.11 2.68 -21.96
C SER A 31 -0.13 2.73 -23.13
N ARG A 32 -0.62 2.61 -24.38
CA ARG A 32 0.25 2.72 -25.59
C ARG A 32 0.86 4.10 -25.77
N ALA A 33 0.25 5.17 -25.28
CA ALA A 33 0.82 6.51 -25.35
C ALA A 33 1.91 6.69 -24.29
N PHE A 34 1.66 6.26 -23.04
CA PHE A 34 2.68 6.29 -21.99
C PHE A 34 3.90 5.43 -22.32
N VAL A 35 3.72 4.24 -22.89
CA VAL A 35 4.86 3.41 -23.36
C VAL A 35 5.67 4.15 -24.42
N ARG A 36 5.02 4.88 -25.34
CA ARG A 36 5.72 5.70 -26.35
C ARG A 36 6.48 6.87 -25.73
N ALA A 37 5.92 7.53 -24.71
CA ALA A 37 6.64 8.56 -23.96
C ALA A 37 7.90 7.97 -23.28
N ILE A 38 7.79 6.81 -22.62
CA ILE A 38 8.94 6.10 -22.01
C ILE A 38 10.00 5.74 -23.07
N GLU A 39 9.59 5.29 -24.26
CA GLU A 39 10.51 5.03 -25.37
C GLU A 39 11.24 6.32 -25.84
N ILE A 40 10.53 7.45 -25.90
CA ILE A 40 11.12 8.75 -26.26
C ILE A 40 12.15 9.17 -25.20
N TYR A 41 11.83 9.07 -23.91
CA TYR A 41 12.79 9.34 -22.83
C TYR A 41 14.02 8.42 -22.90
N ASN A 42 13.83 7.12 -23.12
CA ASN A 42 14.95 6.19 -23.28
C ASN A 42 15.87 6.58 -24.44
N ASN A 43 15.30 6.98 -25.59
CA ASN A 43 16.08 7.47 -26.72
C ASN A 43 16.80 8.79 -26.41
N GLY A 44 16.17 9.68 -25.64
CA GLY A 44 16.77 10.91 -25.16
C GLY A 44 17.99 10.64 -24.27
N LEU A 45 17.84 9.78 -23.26
CA LEU A 45 18.91 9.41 -22.32
C LEU A 45 20.06 8.64 -22.98
N GLN A 46 19.82 7.92 -24.07
CA GLN A 46 20.91 7.32 -24.86
C GLN A 46 21.80 8.39 -25.51
N LYS A 47 21.24 9.55 -25.88
CA LYS A 47 22.00 10.66 -26.49
C LYS A 47 22.53 11.65 -25.45
N HIS A 48 21.75 11.88 -24.39
CA HIS A 48 21.99 12.86 -23.33
C HIS A 48 21.97 12.15 -21.97
N PRO A 49 22.94 11.26 -21.68
CA PRO A 49 22.86 10.42 -20.49
C PRO A 49 22.92 11.20 -19.17
N LYS A 50 23.52 12.38 -19.15
CA LYS A 50 23.62 13.19 -17.92
C LYS A 50 22.46 14.16 -17.72
N ASP A 51 21.44 14.10 -18.57
CA ASP A 51 20.29 14.97 -18.47
C ASP A 51 19.38 14.51 -17.32
N ALA A 52 19.34 15.31 -16.25
CA ALA A 52 18.62 14.97 -15.02
C ALA A 52 17.10 15.05 -15.21
N ASP A 53 16.62 15.95 -16.06
CA ASP A 53 15.17 16.16 -16.29
C ASP A 53 14.58 14.99 -17.08
N LEU A 54 15.24 14.57 -18.16
CA LEU A 54 14.84 13.37 -18.90
C LEU A 54 14.85 12.12 -18.02
N ALA A 55 15.83 12.00 -17.11
CA ALA A 55 15.92 10.87 -16.18
C ALA A 55 14.79 10.90 -15.15
N TYR A 56 14.53 12.05 -14.55
CA TYR A 56 13.48 12.25 -13.56
C TYR A 56 12.09 12.03 -14.15
N ASN A 57 11.78 12.65 -15.29
CA ASN A 57 10.46 12.55 -15.90
C ASN A 57 10.14 11.13 -16.37
N LYS A 58 11.14 10.42 -16.92
CA LYS A 58 11.01 8.99 -17.21
C LYS A 58 10.66 8.19 -15.96
N ALA A 59 11.44 8.36 -14.89
CA ALA A 59 11.26 7.62 -13.65
C ALA A 59 9.87 7.89 -13.04
N ARG A 60 9.49 9.18 -12.95
CA ARG A 60 8.17 9.64 -12.49
C ARG A 60 7.05 8.99 -13.29
N LEU A 61 7.14 8.97 -14.62
CA LEU A 61 6.11 8.38 -15.48
C LEU A 61 6.00 6.87 -15.31
N GLU A 62 7.13 6.15 -15.21
CA GLU A 62 7.12 4.71 -14.93
C GLU A 62 6.45 4.41 -13.59
N PHE A 63 6.74 5.20 -12.55
CA PHE A 63 6.09 5.05 -11.25
C PHE A 63 4.61 5.41 -11.30
N GLU A 64 4.21 6.55 -11.88
CA GLU A 64 2.81 6.96 -12.04
C GLU A 64 1.97 5.90 -12.76
N LEU A 65 2.55 5.27 -13.79
CA LEU A 65 1.90 4.20 -14.53
C LEU A 65 1.73 2.94 -13.66
N SER A 66 2.71 2.62 -12.82
CA SER A 66 2.67 1.47 -11.90
C SER A 66 1.55 1.56 -10.87
N GLN A 67 1.15 2.78 -10.50
CA GLN A 67 0.08 3.05 -9.55
C GLN A 67 -1.33 2.96 -10.15
N GLN A 68 -1.45 2.62 -11.46
CA GLN A 68 -2.74 2.55 -12.17
C GLN A 68 -3.04 1.12 -12.61
N PRO A 69 -3.72 0.29 -11.78
CA PRO A 69 -3.94 -1.14 -12.07
C PRO A 69 -4.59 -1.41 -13.44
N THR A 70 -5.51 -0.54 -13.87
CA THR A 70 -6.20 -0.66 -15.17
C THR A 70 -5.27 -0.47 -16.37
N LEU A 71 -4.21 0.33 -16.21
CA LEU A 71 -3.19 0.55 -17.24
C LEU A 71 -2.09 -0.49 -17.15
N VAL A 72 -1.62 -0.83 -15.94
CA VAL A 72 -0.62 -1.89 -15.72
C VAL A 72 -1.12 -3.23 -16.28
N ALA A 73 -2.41 -3.55 -16.12
CA ALA A 73 -3.02 -4.74 -16.71
C ALA A 73 -3.00 -4.78 -18.25
N LYS A 74 -2.63 -3.68 -18.92
CA LYS A 74 -2.40 -3.63 -20.38
C LYS A 74 -0.93 -3.74 -20.76
N LEU A 75 -0.03 -3.65 -19.79
CA LEU A 75 1.39 -3.91 -19.99
C LEU A 75 1.61 -5.43 -20.10
N ALA A 76 2.48 -5.84 -21.01
CA ALA A 76 2.87 -7.24 -21.18
C ALA A 76 4.02 -7.63 -20.22
N VAL A 77 4.06 -7.01 -19.04
CA VAL A 77 5.13 -7.14 -18.03
C VAL A 77 4.46 -7.31 -16.66
N PRO A 78 4.90 -8.28 -15.83
CA PRO A 78 4.40 -8.42 -14.46
C PRO A 78 4.55 -7.13 -13.64
N SER A 79 3.60 -6.85 -12.74
CA SER A 79 3.60 -5.60 -11.95
C SER A 79 4.87 -5.41 -11.14
N LEU A 80 5.39 -6.47 -10.50
CA LEU A 80 6.64 -6.41 -9.73
C LEU A 80 7.85 -6.08 -10.62
N ASP A 81 7.93 -6.68 -11.80
CA ASP A 81 9.00 -6.42 -12.76
C ASP A 81 8.95 -4.96 -13.24
N PHE A 82 7.75 -4.42 -13.43
CA PHE A 82 7.56 -3.02 -13.84
C PHE A 82 7.91 -2.03 -12.70
N LEU A 83 7.56 -2.33 -11.45
CA LEU A 83 8.00 -1.56 -10.28
C LEU A 83 9.53 -1.59 -10.13
N GLN A 84 10.15 -2.76 -10.36
CA GLN A 84 11.61 -2.89 -10.31
C GLN A 84 12.29 -2.10 -11.44
N GLN A 85 11.67 -2.02 -12.62
CA GLN A 85 12.10 -1.13 -13.70
C GLN A 85 12.02 0.34 -13.27
N ALA A 86 10.90 0.78 -12.69
CA ALA A 86 10.73 2.14 -12.18
C ALA A 86 11.81 2.48 -11.13
N LEU A 87 12.09 1.56 -10.20
CA LEU A 87 13.14 1.75 -9.19
C LEU A 87 14.53 1.93 -9.82
N ASN A 88 14.85 1.20 -10.90
CA ASN A 88 16.12 1.37 -11.60
C ASN A 88 16.22 2.75 -12.25
N SER A 89 15.14 3.25 -12.85
CA SER A 89 15.09 4.62 -13.40
C SER A 89 15.20 5.68 -12.30
N HIS A 90 14.55 5.48 -11.15
CA HIS A 90 14.65 6.38 -10.00
C HIS A 90 16.06 6.41 -9.41
N ARG A 91 16.72 5.26 -9.24
CA ARG A 91 18.13 5.21 -8.83
C ARG A 91 19.06 5.91 -9.82
N TYR A 92 18.74 5.85 -11.12
CA TYR A 92 19.49 6.60 -12.13
C TYR A 92 19.29 8.11 -12.00
N ALA A 93 18.04 8.58 -11.83
CA ALA A 93 17.75 9.99 -11.56
C ALA A 93 18.43 10.48 -10.27
N LEU A 94 18.42 9.67 -9.21
CA LEU A 94 19.08 9.96 -7.94
C LEU A 94 20.62 10.10 -8.09
N GLN A 95 21.24 9.33 -8.97
CA GLN A 95 22.67 9.49 -9.26
C GLN A 95 23.00 10.81 -9.97
N LEU A 96 22.06 11.35 -10.75
CA LEU A 96 22.24 12.62 -11.47
C LEU A 96 21.90 13.83 -10.60
N ASN A 97 20.90 13.72 -9.72
CA ASN A 97 20.42 14.81 -8.88
C ASN A 97 20.03 14.34 -7.46
N GLY A 98 21.03 13.95 -6.67
CA GLY A 98 20.83 13.40 -5.32
C GLY A 98 20.40 14.40 -4.24
N GLU A 99 20.39 15.70 -4.53
CA GLU A 99 19.98 16.75 -3.59
C GLU A 99 18.54 17.23 -3.80
N SER A 100 17.86 16.73 -4.84
CA SER A 100 16.47 17.05 -5.12
C SER A 100 15.53 16.32 -4.15
N ALA A 101 14.71 17.09 -3.42
CA ALA A 101 13.68 16.55 -2.53
C ALA A 101 12.71 15.63 -3.29
N ASP A 102 12.29 16.01 -4.49
CA ASP A 102 11.37 15.20 -5.31
C ASP A 102 11.98 13.87 -5.74
N VAL A 103 13.27 13.87 -6.10
CA VAL A 103 13.96 12.64 -6.50
C VAL A 103 14.13 11.71 -5.29
N LEU A 104 14.47 12.25 -4.12
CA LEU A 104 14.58 11.51 -2.87
C LEU A 104 13.24 10.88 -2.48
N PHE A 105 12.19 11.71 -2.42
CA PHE A 105 10.83 11.30 -2.04
C PHE A 105 10.29 10.22 -2.98
N ASN A 106 10.28 10.47 -4.30
CA ASN A 106 9.71 9.53 -5.26
C ASN A 106 10.50 8.23 -5.34
N THR A 107 11.83 8.26 -5.16
CA THR A 107 12.62 7.03 -5.10
C THR A 107 12.23 6.19 -3.88
N ALA A 108 12.03 6.81 -2.73
CA ALA A 108 11.56 6.13 -1.52
C ALA A 108 10.14 5.57 -1.70
N GLN A 109 9.23 6.31 -2.35
CA GLN A 109 7.88 5.81 -2.66
C GLN A 109 7.92 4.51 -3.46
N VAL A 110 8.75 4.43 -4.50
CA VAL A 110 8.84 3.19 -5.31
C VAL A 110 9.33 2.01 -4.48
N MET A 111 10.31 2.24 -3.59
CA MET A 111 10.82 1.21 -2.68
C MET A 111 9.73 0.71 -1.72
N ILE A 112 8.92 1.62 -1.17
CA ILE A 112 7.78 1.30 -0.31
C ILE A 112 6.74 0.49 -1.10
N SER A 113 6.35 0.94 -2.30
CA SER A 113 5.37 0.22 -3.13
C SER A 113 5.82 -1.19 -3.53
N ILE A 114 7.12 -1.40 -3.77
CA ILE A 114 7.67 -2.75 -3.99
C ILE A 114 7.49 -3.62 -2.74
N ALA A 115 7.84 -3.08 -1.57
CA ALA A 115 7.73 -3.80 -0.31
C ALA A 115 6.26 -4.14 0.04
N GLU A 116 5.33 -3.21 -0.20
CA GLU A 116 3.89 -3.43 -0.05
C GLU A 116 3.41 -4.54 -0.98
N TYR A 117 3.72 -4.45 -2.28
CA TYR A 117 3.33 -5.45 -3.26
C TYR A 117 3.85 -6.85 -2.89
N VAL A 118 5.13 -6.96 -2.52
CA VAL A 118 5.75 -8.24 -2.10
C VAL A 118 5.04 -8.81 -0.86
N THR A 119 4.69 -7.94 0.09
CA THR A 119 4.02 -8.34 1.34
C THR A 119 2.59 -8.79 1.06
N GLU A 120 1.81 -8.01 0.31
CA GLU A 120 0.42 -8.32 -0.04
C GLU A 120 0.29 -9.57 -0.92
N ALA A 121 1.23 -9.77 -1.85
CA ALA A 121 1.27 -10.95 -2.71
C ALA A 121 1.86 -12.20 -2.01
N GLY A 122 2.33 -12.07 -0.75
CA GLY A 122 2.91 -13.20 -0.01
C GLY A 122 4.20 -13.74 -0.64
N ILE A 123 5.02 -12.90 -1.27
CA ILE A 123 6.25 -13.32 -1.96
C ILE A 123 7.40 -13.40 -0.94
N PHE A 124 7.34 -14.40 -0.05
CA PHE A 124 8.27 -14.56 1.07
C PHE A 124 9.76 -14.63 0.66
N SER A 125 10.06 -15.12 -0.55
CA SER A 125 11.43 -15.18 -1.06
C SER A 125 12.07 -13.80 -1.25
N ALA A 126 11.26 -12.75 -1.40
CA ALA A 126 11.71 -11.37 -1.58
C ALA A 126 11.63 -10.53 -0.29
N GLN A 127 11.25 -11.13 0.86
CA GLN A 127 11.06 -10.38 2.11
C GLN A 127 12.34 -9.68 2.59
N ALA A 128 13.50 -10.35 2.49
CA ALA A 128 14.78 -9.75 2.90
C ALA A 128 15.15 -8.54 2.03
N ASP A 129 14.81 -8.60 0.73
CA ASP A 129 14.99 -7.49 -0.19
C ASP A 129 14.03 -6.34 0.17
N SER A 130 12.77 -6.63 0.52
CA SER A 130 11.82 -5.62 1.00
C SER A 130 12.31 -4.89 2.26
N VAL A 131 12.86 -5.62 3.25
CA VAL A 131 13.44 -4.99 4.45
C VAL A 131 14.60 -4.07 4.10
N SER A 132 15.44 -4.47 3.15
CA SER A 132 16.56 -3.65 2.69
C SER A 132 16.09 -2.38 1.97
N LEU A 133 15.09 -2.51 1.09
CA LEU A 133 14.46 -1.38 0.39
C LEU A 133 13.79 -0.41 1.35
N LEU A 134 13.07 -0.89 2.36
CA LEU A 134 12.39 -0.03 3.34
C LEU A 134 13.38 0.76 4.21
N ARG A 135 14.53 0.17 4.56
CA ARG A 135 15.59 0.90 5.28
C ARG A 135 16.24 1.96 4.40
N GLU A 136 16.54 1.64 3.14
CA GLU A 136 17.03 2.62 2.16
C GLU A 136 16.01 3.75 1.97
N ALA A 137 14.71 3.42 1.88
CA ALA A 137 13.64 4.40 1.80
C ALA A 137 13.61 5.35 3.01
N LEU A 138 13.78 4.86 4.24
CA LEU A 138 13.86 5.71 5.43
C LEU A 138 15.06 6.65 5.43
N GLU A 139 16.21 6.20 4.93
CA GLU A 139 17.39 7.07 4.77
C GLU A 139 17.11 8.19 3.75
N LEU A 140 16.50 7.86 2.62
CA LEU A 140 16.10 8.84 1.59
C LEU A 140 15.04 9.81 2.09
N LEU A 141 14.03 9.33 2.83
CA LEU A 141 12.98 10.18 3.41
C LEU A 141 13.54 11.10 4.50
N SER A 142 14.50 10.63 5.31
CA SER A 142 15.19 11.49 6.28
C SER A 142 16.02 12.58 5.59
N ALA A 143 16.67 12.27 4.47
CA ALA A 143 17.37 13.26 3.65
C ALA A 143 16.39 14.25 3.00
N CYS A 144 15.26 13.75 2.49
CA CYS A 144 14.18 14.55 1.94
C CYS A 144 13.65 15.56 2.96
N PHE A 145 13.32 15.09 4.17
CA PHE A 145 12.89 15.94 5.27
C PHE A 145 13.86 17.07 5.57
N THR A 146 15.14 16.73 5.70
CA THR A 146 16.19 17.72 5.99
C THR A 146 16.24 18.78 4.88
N ARG A 147 16.11 18.36 3.62
CA ARG A 147 16.10 19.27 2.48
C ARG A 147 14.85 20.14 2.45
N GLN A 148 13.67 19.57 2.67
CA GLN A 148 12.41 20.30 2.72
C GLN A 148 12.39 21.33 3.86
N GLU A 149 12.83 20.96 5.06
CA GLU A 149 12.93 21.90 6.20
C GLU A 149 13.88 23.07 5.87
N GLN A 150 15.05 22.80 5.26
CA GLN A 150 15.96 23.86 4.78
C GLN A 150 15.31 24.79 3.75
N LEU A 151 14.56 24.23 2.79
CA LEU A 151 13.89 25.02 1.76
C LEU A 151 12.78 25.90 2.34
N VAL A 152 12.04 25.42 3.32
CA VAL A 152 11.05 26.23 4.04
C VAL A 152 11.73 27.37 4.81
N GLU A 153 12.87 27.12 5.46
CA GLU A 153 13.65 28.17 6.13
C GLU A 153 14.17 29.23 5.15
N GLU A 154 14.72 28.81 4.00
CA GLU A 154 15.16 29.70 2.93
C GLU A 154 13.99 30.55 2.36
N GLN A 155 12.83 29.92 2.12
CA GLN A 155 11.61 30.60 1.64
C GLN A 155 11.12 31.66 2.62
N ASN A 156 11.13 31.35 3.92
CA ASN A 156 10.73 32.29 4.98
C ASN A 156 11.72 33.47 5.07
N ALA A 157 13.03 33.21 5.00
CA ALA A 157 14.05 34.26 5.03
C ALA A 157 13.92 35.23 3.84
N ASN A 158 13.78 34.68 2.63
CA ASN A 158 13.61 35.49 1.41
C ASN A 158 12.34 36.36 1.45
N SER A 159 11.26 35.84 2.03
CA SER A 159 10.00 36.58 2.21
C SER A 159 10.16 37.76 3.18
N MET A 160 10.89 37.57 4.29
CA MET A 160 11.16 38.64 5.27
C MET A 160 12.07 39.74 4.70
N GLU A 161 13.04 39.39 3.86
CA GLU A 161 13.91 40.37 3.19
C GLU A 161 13.14 41.21 2.15
N ALA A 162 12.19 40.61 1.44
CA ALA A 162 11.34 41.32 0.47
C ALA A 162 10.37 42.31 1.15
N GLU A 163 9.81 41.98 2.31
CA GLU A 163 8.93 42.88 3.09
C GLU A 163 9.68 43.99 3.83
N GLY A 164 10.99 43.83 4.07
CA GLY A 164 11.87 44.84 4.68
C GLY A 164 12.41 45.92 3.72
N GLY A 165 12.13 45.79 2.41
CA GLY A 165 12.53 46.75 1.38
C GLY A 165 11.67 48.01 1.40
N VAL A 166 12.29 49.20 1.38
CA VAL A 166 11.60 50.49 1.24
C VAL A 166 10.72 50.45 0.00
N ALA A 167 9.40 50.67 0.16
CA ALA A 167 8.44 50.75 -0.93
C ALA A 167 8.89 51.80 -1.96
N ILE A 168 9.34 51.33 -3.11
CA ILE A 168 9.36 52.12 -4.34
C ILE A 168 8.13 51.65 -5.10
N ASP A 169 7.15 52.55 -5.26
CA ASP A 169 5.97 52.34 -6.10
C ASP A 169 6.41 51.77 -7.47
N GLN A 170 6.19 50.48 -7.68
CA GLN A 170 6.10 49.87 -8.99
C GLN A 170 4.71 49.27 -9.10
N GLU A 171 3.94 49.80 -10.05
CA GLU A 171 2.62 49.32 -10.43
C GLU A 171 2.68 47.81 -10.70
N VAL A 172 1.88 47.06 -9.94
CA VAL A 172 1.65 45.63 -10.09
C VAL A 172 0.82 45.38 -11.35
N PRO A 173 1.30 44.62 -12.36
CA PRO A 173 0.41 43.91 -13.25
C PRO A 173 0.00 42.60 -12.58
N ALA A 174 -1.30 42.39 -12.45
CA ALA A 174 -1.92 41.20 -11.90
C ALA A 174 -1.41 39.93 -12.61
N ALA A 175 -1.04 38.91 -11.84
CA ALA A 175 -0.78 37.57 -12.33
C ALA A 175 -2.07 36.97 -12.92
N GLN A 176 -2.05 36.66 -14.21
CA GLN A 176 -2.98 35.72 -14.85
C GLN A 176 -2.22 34.42 -15.16
N PRO A 177 -2.88 33.25 -15.05
CA PRO A 177 -2.29 31.98 -15.42
C PRO A 177 -2.39 31.79 -16.94
N GLU A 178 -1.26 31.75 -17.64
CA GLU A 178 -1.15 31.34 -19.04
C GLU A 178 -0.01 30.30 -19.12
N ALA A 179 -0.21 29.03 -19.50
CA ALA A 179 -0.69 28.51 -20.78
C ALA A 179 0.10 29.09 -21.97
N SER A 180 1.33 28.64 -22.15
CA SER A 180 2.20 29.07 -23.25
C SER A 180 1.78 28.44 -24.58
N ALA A 181 1.19 29.26 -25.45
CA ALA A 181 1.04 29.00 -26.88
C ALA A 181 2.06 29.84 -27.69
N ALA A 182 2.47 29.27 -28.82
CA ALA A 182 3.60 29.65 -29.67
C ALA A 182 3.64 31.08 -30.23
N GLY A 183 4.87 31.54 -30.52
CA GLY A 183 5.17 32.69 -31.38
C GLY A 183 6.61 32.61 -31.93
N ASP A 184 6.72 32.40 -33.23
CA ASP A 184 7.93 32.21 -34.03
C ASP A 184 8.63 33.56 -34.37
N THR A 185 9.97 33.64 -34.26
CA THR A 185 10.89 34.40 -35.15
C THR A 185 12.36 34.29 -34.69
N ALA A 186 13.23 33.87 -35.61
CA ALA A 186 14.69 33.67 -35.48
C ALA A 186 15.51 34.93 -35.84
N PRO A 187 16.88 34.94 -35.84
CA PRO A 187 17.88 34.34 -34.93
C PRO A 187 18.98 35.35 -34.45
N GLU A 188 19.94 34.84 -33.67
CA GLU A 188 21.29 35.38 -33.31
C GLU A 188 21.36 36.45 -32.19
N ASP A 189 21.70 36.03 -30.97
CA ASP A 189 23.07 36.11 -30.43
C ASP A 189 23.16 35.32 -29.10
N GLU A 190 24.25 34.57 -28.95
CA GLU A 190 24.60 33.76 -27.77
C GLU A 190 24.94 34.68 -26.58
N GLU A 191 23.96 35.00 -25.75
CA GLU A 191 24.18 35.39 -24.36
C GLU A 191 23.60 34.29 -23.46
N GLU A 192 24.45 33.77 -22.58
CA GLU A 192 24.09 32.81 -21.52
C GLU A 192 22.88 33.35 -20.75
N SER A 193 21.68 32.93 -21.15
CA SER A 193 20.47 33.17 -20.39
C SER A 193 20.58 32.31 -19.13
N GLU A 194 20.97 32.96 -18.04
CA GLU A 194 20.89 32.46 -16.68
C GLU A 194 19.43 32.06 -16.41
N TYR A 195 19.10 30.80 -16.68
CA TYR A 195 17.80 30.23 -16.36
C TYR A 195 17.71 30.17 -14.83
N VAL A 196 17.02 31.14 -14.24
CA VAL A 196 16.61 31.08 -12.84
C VAL A 196 15.70 29.86 -12.71
N SER A 197 16.23 28.75 -12.18
CA SER A 197 15.41 27.58 -11.87
C SER A 197 14.43 27.99 -10.78
N VAL A 198 13.16 28.16 -11.13
CA VAL A 198 12.08 28.38 -10.16
C VAL A 198 11.99 27.10 -9.34
N GLN A 199 12.67 27.09 -8.19
CA GLN A 199 12.60 25.98 -7.26
C GLN A 199 11.17 25.89 -6.74
N ALA A 200 10.56 24.71 -6.86
CA ALA A 200 9.20 24.49 -6.39
C ALA A 200 9.07 24.88 -4.91
N TYR A 201 7.99 25.60 -4.59
CA TYR A 201 7.71 26.04 -3.23
C TYR A 201 7.36 24.82 -2.36
N ILE A 202 7.95 24.72 -1.17
CA ILE A 202 7.70 23.59 -0.26
C ILE A 202 6.59 24.00 0.68
N THR A 203 5.54 23.21 0.70
CA THR A 203 4.33 23.44 1.50
C THR A 203 4.33 22.58 2.75
N PRO A 204 3.49 22.91 3.76
CA PRO A 204 3.23 22.00 4.88
C PRO A 204 2.74 20.61 4.45
N SER A 205 2.05 20.52 3.32
CA SER A 205 1.57 19.25 2.76
C SER A 205 2.72 18.37 2.28
N ASP A 206 3.77 18.94 1.66
CA ASP A 206 4.96 18.17 1.24
C ASP A 206 5.71 17.54 2.43
N LEU A 207 5.77 18.27 3.55
CA LEU A 207 6.33 17.77 4.82
C LEU A 207 5.44 16.69 5.43
N LEU A 208 4.11 16.87 5.37
CA LEU A 208 3.14 15.88 5.83
C LEU A 208 3.25 14.58 5.02
N ASP A 209 3.33 14.64 3.69
CA ASP A 209 3.47 13.48 2.81
C ASP A 209 4.75 12.71 3.08
N THR A 210 5.85 13.42 3.32
CA THR A 210 7.13 12.79 3.70
C THR A 210 7.04 12.11 5.07
N ALA A 211 6.29 12.69 6.02
CA ALA A 211 6.03 12.10 7.34
C ALA A 211 5.20 10.83 7.24
N ARG A 212 4.11 10.88 6.48
CA ARG A 212 3.21 9.74 6.25
C ARG A 212 3.92 8.61 5.54
N SER A 213 4.70 8.92 4.52
CA SER A 213 5.54 7.95 3.82
C SER A 213 6.55 7.26 4.72
N SER A 214 7.17 8.03 5.63
CA SER A 214 8.08 7.48 6.64
C SER A 214 7.33 6.57 7.62
N LEU A 215 6.11 6.94 8.00
CA LEU A 215 5.26 6.13 8.86
C LEU A 215 4.84 4.81 8.19
N THR A 216 4.50 4.82 6.91
CA THR A 216 4.21 3.62 6.12
C THR A 216 5.42 2.68 6.10
N ALA A 217 6.61 3.20 5.78
CA ALA A 217 7.84 2.40 5.78
C ALA A 217 8.15 1.80 7.15
N LEU A 218 7.99 2.58 8.23
CA LEU A 218 8.18 2.11 9.61
C LEU A 218 7.15 1.04 10.00
N THR A 219 5.90 1.20 9.59
CA THR A 219 4.82 0.24 9.86
C THR A 219 5.15 -1.11 9.23
N LEU A 220 5.62 -1.13 7.97
CA LEU A 220 6.07 -2.35 7.29
C LEU A 220 7.34 -2.94 7.92
N LEU A 221 8.31 -2.12 8.34
CA LEU A 221 9.51 -2.63 9.00
C LEU A 221 9.20 -3.26 10.36
N ILE A 222 8.27 -2.72 11.14
CA ILE A 222 7.86 -3.31 12.42
C ILE A 222 7.31 -4.73 12.22
N THR A 223 6.64 -5.01 11.10
CA THR A 223 6.07 -6.33 10.82
C THR A 223 7.07 -7.31 10.21
N LEU A 224 8.04 -6.82 9.43
CA LEU A 224 8.95 -7.64 8.62
C LEU A 224 10.38 -7.80 9.16
N ASP A 225 10.89 -6.85 9.93
CA ASP A 225 12.29 -6.79 10.37
C ASP A 225 12.55 -7.74 11.56
N ASP A 226 13.84 -7.94 11.89
CA ASP A 226 14.28 -8.69 13.06
C ASP A 226 13.72 -8.06 14.35
N PRO A 227 13.24 -8.87 15.31
CA PRO A 227 12.66 -8.38 16.56
C PRO A 227 13.56 -7.44 17.36
N SER A 228 14.89 -7.52 17.22
CA SER A 228 15.84 -6.61 17.88
C SER A 228 15.75 -5.16 17.37
N ASN A 229 15.24 -4.95 16.15
CA ASN A 229 15.10 -3.63 15.54
C ASN A 229 13.75 -2.96 15.84
N VAL A 230 12.78 -3.68 16.41
CA VAL A 230 11.44 -3.13 16.66
C VAL A 230 11.48 -1.92 17.58
N SER A 231 12.27 -1.94 18.67
CA SER A 231 12.32 -0.83 19.63
C SER A 231 12.82 0.50 19.03
N PRO A 232 13.96 0.56 18.30
CA PRO A 232 14.37 1.80 17.66
C PRO A 232 13.38 2.28 16.59
N LEU A 233 12.82 1.38 15.77
CA LEU A 233 11.81 1.73 14.76
C LEU A 233 10.54 2.31 15.40
N ALA A 234 10.07 1.68 16.49
CA ALA A 234 8.90 2.15 17.23
C ALA A 234 9.10 3.57 17.78
N LYS A 235 10.30 3.90 18.30
CA LYS A 235 10.59 5.26 18.78
C LYS A 235 10.50 6.31 17.67
N MET A 236 11.02 5.99 16.48
CA MET A 236 10.92 6.86 15.31
C MET A 236 9.45 7.08 14.92
N GLY A 237 8.68 6.00 14.80
CA GLY A 237 7.27 6.10 14.44
C GLY A 237 6.41 6.82 15.49
N ILE A 238 6.67 6.60 16.78
CA ILE A 238 6.00 7.34 17.87
C ILE A 238 6.28 8.84 17.74
N THR A 239 7.52 9.24 17.45
CA THR A 239 7.88 10.65 17.25
C THR A 239 7.13 11.25 16.06
N LEU A 240 6.94 10.48 14.98
CA LEU A 240 6.17 10.93 13.83
C LEU A 240 4.70 11.13 14.19
N VAL A 241 4.05 10.14 14.81
CA VAL A 241 2.59 10.17 15.05
C VAL A 241 2.17 11.10 16.19
N GLU A 242 3.01 11.28 17.22
CA GLU A 242 2.66 12.12 18.39
C GLU A 242 3.11 13.57 18.21
N ASP A 243 4.18 13.83 17.46
CA ASP A 243 4.77 15.18 17.35
C ASP A 243 4.69 15.74 15.93
N LYS A 244 5.39 15.13 14.96
CA LYS A 244 5.63 15.73 13.64
C LYS A 244 4.38 15.79 12.75
N ILE A 245 3.64 14.69 12.63
CA ILE A 245 2.42 14.63 11.81
C ILE A 245 1.36 15.61 12.32
N PRO A 246 1.01 15.65 13.63
CA PRO A 246 0.09 16.66 14.14
C PRO A 246 0.58 18.10 13.91
N GLN A 247 1.88 18.35 14.07
CA GLN A 247 2.48 19.66 13.81
C GLN A 247 2.27 20.10 12.36
N TYR A 248 2.57 19.24 11.37
CA TYR A 248 2.42 19.59 9.95
C TYR A 248 0.96 19.69 9.54
N LEU A 249 0.12 18.74 9.98
CA LEU A 249 -1.32 18.76 9.70
C LEU A 249 -1.99 20.05 10.22
N SER A 250 -1.54 20.59 11.37
CA SER A 250 -2.05 21.85 11.89
C SER A 250 -1.77 23.06 10.99
N GLN A 251 -0.73 22.99 10.15
CA GLN A 251 -0.29 24.04 9.23
C GLN A 251 -0.89 23.91 7.82
N VAL A 252 -1.47 22.75 7.47
CA VAL A 252 -2.21 22.54 6.22
C VAL A 252 -3.49 23.38 6.22
N GLU A 253 -3.90 23.90 5.06
CA GLU A 253 -5.12 24.71 4.92
C GLU A 253 -6.38 23.94 5.35
N ALA A 254 -7.41 24.64 5.83
CA ALA A 254 -8.54 23.99 6.52
C ALA A 254 -9.32 23.00 5.64
N GLU A 255 -9.56 23.32 4.37
CA GLU A 255 -10.25 22.43 3.44
C GLU A 255 -9.45 21.18 3.08
N GLU A 256 -8.12 21.31 2.94
CA GLU A 256 -7.21 20.21 2.65
C GLU A 256 -7.00 19.34 3.90
N ARG A 257 -6.81 19.96 5.07
CA ARG A 257 -6.71 19.28 6.36
C ARG A 257 -7.91 18.38 6.63
N ALA A 258 -9.12 18.84 6.31
CA ALA A 258 -10.35 18.06 6.50
C ALA A 258 -10.42 16.82 5.57
N GLN A 259 -9.68 16.82 4.46
CA GLN A 259 -9.56 15.68 3.55
C GLN A 259 -8.46 14.72 4.00
N GLU A 260 -7.33 15.25 4.50
CA GLU A 260 -6.17 14.46 4.95
C GLU A 260 -6.37 13.81 6.32
N GLU A 261 -7.09 14.46 7.24
CA GLU A 261 -7.21 14.03 8.63
C GLU A 261 -7.74 12.58 8.80
N PRO A 262 -8.78 12.12 8.07
CA PRO A 262 -9.23 10.74 8.15
C PRO A 262 -8.14 9.71 7.82
N ASP A 263 -7.35 9.96 6.78
CA ASP A 263 -6.30 9.04 6.32
C ASP A 263 -5.10 9.06 7.29
N VAL A 264 -4.71 10.24 7.77
CA VAL A 264 -3.69 10.40 8.81
C VAL A 264 -4.06 9.64 10.09
N LEU A 265 -5.33 9.72 10.52
CA LEU A 265 -5.81 8.99 11.68
C LEU A 265 -5.80 7.47 11.45
N LEU A 266 -6.09 7.00 10.24
CA LEU A 266 -6.06 5.59 9.88
C LEU A 266 -4.63 5.05 9.84
N GLU A 267 -3.69 5.77 9.23
CA GLU A 267 -2.26 5.43 9.20
C GLU A 267 -1.67 5.35 10.62
N ARG A 268 -2.04 6.29 11.49
CA ARG A 268 -1.67 6.22 12.92
C ARG A 268 -2.20 4.95 13.59
N ALA A 269 -3.47 4.59 13.32
CA ALA A 269 -4.06 3.38 13.90
C ALA A 269 -3.37 2.10 13.38
N GLN A 270 -3.01 2.05 12.10
CA GLN A 270 -2.25 0.96 11.49
C GLN A 270 -0.85 0.80 12.11
N PHE A 271 -0.13 1.90 12.31
CA PHE A 271 1.16 1.88 12.99
C PHE A 271 1.07 1.29 14.40
N HIS A 272 0.09 1.74 15.20
CA HIS A 272 -0.11 1.20 16.55
C HIS A 272 -0.59 -0.25 16.54
N ALA A 273 -1.36 -0.68 15.53
CA ALA A 273 -1.75 -2.07 15.36
C ALA A 273 -0.53 -2.96 15.11
N ALA A 274 0.35 -2.57 14.16
CA ALA A 274 1.60 -3.27 13.88
C ALA A 274 2.51 -3.36 15.13
N LEU A 275 2.67 -2.25 15.85
CA LEU A 275 3.45 -2.22 17.10
C LEU A 275 2.86 -3.14 18.17
N THR A 276 1.54 -3.17 18.29
CA THR A 276 0.81 -4.01 19.24
C THR A 276 1.01 -5.51 18.97
N VAL A 277 1.02 -5.89 17.68
CA VAL A 277 1.32 -7.26 17.24
C VAL A 277 2.79 -7.59 17.51
N ALA A 278 3.71 -6.67 17.23
CA ALA A 278 5.14 -6.86 17.48
C ALA A 278 5.44 -7.04 18.98
N ASP A 279 4.82 -6.25 19.86
CA ASP A 279 4.94 -6.37 21.31
C ASP A 279 4.43 -7.74 21.81
N LEU A 280 3.34 -8.25 21.23
CA LEU A 280 2.85 -9.60 21.55
C LEU A 280 3.85 -10.68 21.13
N LYS A 281 4.42 -10.58 19.91
CA LYS A 281 5.47 -11.50 19.41
C LYS A 281 6.71 -11.48 20.30
N LEU A 282 7.09 -10.31 20.82
CA LEU A 282 8.21 -10.11 21.73
C LEU A 282 7.91 -10.54 23.19
N GLY A 283 6.66 -10.84 23.51
CA GLY A 283 6.22 -11.18 24.87
C GLY A 283 6.26 -9.98 25.84
N THR A 284 6.28 -8.75 25.32
CA THR A 284 6.24 -7.51 26.13
C THR A 284 4.81 -7.08 26.46
N ALA A 285 3.79 -7.68 25.82
CA ALA A 285 2.38 -7.50 26.09
C ALA A 285 1.62 -8.84 26.09
N SER A 286 0.53 -8.93 26.86
CA SER A 286 -0.41 -10.06 26.75
C SER A 286 -1.43 -9.84 25.64
N ALA A 287 -2.09 -10.90 25.17
CA ALA A 287 -3.15 -10.79 24.16
C ALA A 287 -4.29 -9.84 24.57
N ASN A 288 -4.60 -9.75 25.87
CA ASN A 288 -5.63 -8.83 26.38
C ASN A 288 -5.14 -7.38 26.40
N ASP A 289 -3.88 -7.14 26.78
CA ASP A 289 -3.28 -5.79 26.72
C ASP A 289 -3.23 -5.31 25.27
N SER A 290 -2.81 -6.19 24.36
CA SER A 290 -2.77 -5.92 22.92
C SER A 290 -4.16 -5.61 22.37
N LEU A 291 -5.19 -6.36 22.74
CA LEU A 291 -6.57 -6.05 22.33
C LEU A 291 -7.02 -4.66 22.82
N GLY A 292 -6.70 -4.29 24.06
CA GLY A 292 -7.03 -2.98 24.62
C GLY A 292 -6.34 -1.83 23.87
N ARG A 293 -5.04 -1.98 23.57
CA ARG A 293 -4.28 -0.99 22.77
C ARG A 293 -4.83 -0.86 21.36
N LEU A 294 -5.16 -1.98 20.71
CA LEU A 294 -5.74 -1.98 19.39
C LEU A 294 -7.11 -1.28 19.37
N GLN A 295 -7.96 -1.54 20.37
CA GLN A 295 -9.25 -0.84 20.51
C GLN A 295 -9.07 0.67 20.68
N GLN A 296 -8.10 1.09 21.48
CA GLN A 296 -7.78 2.50 21.70
C GLN A 296 -7.29 3.18 20.41
N ALA A 297 -6.47 2.50 19.60
CA ALA A 297 -5.95 3.04 18.35
C ALA A 297 -7.07 3.36 17.34
N PHE A 298 -8.13 2.55 17.31
CA PHE A 298 -9.28 2.73 16.41
C PHE A 298 -10.45 3.52 17.01
N GLU A 299 -10.41 3.89 18.30
CA GLU A 299 -11.48 4.66 18.97
C GLU A 299 -11.80 6.00 18.27
N PRO A 300 -10.81 6.77 17.77
CA PRO A 300 -11.08 8.06 17.11
C PRO A 300 -11.68 7.94 15.69
N LEU A 301 -11.74 6.73 15.11
CA LEU A 301 -12.11 6.51 13.72
C LEU A 301 -13.58 6.09 13.57
N ASP A 302 -14.19 6.42 12.43
CA ASP A 302 -15.57 6.00 12.11
C ASP A 302 -15.62 4.53 11.68
N THR A 303 -15.74 3.64 12.67
CA THR A 303 -15.91 2.19 12.48
C THR A 303 -17.31 1.78 12.02
N THR A 304 -18.19 2.73 11.63
CA THR A 304 -19.60 2.46 11.29
C THR A 304 -19.97 2.80 9.86
N ALA A 305 -19.34 3.80 9.26
CA ALA A 305 -19.60 4.21 7.88
C ALA A 305 -18.37 4.20 6.97
N ASN A 306 -17.15 4.29 7.51
CA ASN A 306 -15.93 4.27 6.70
C ASN A 306 -15.45 2.83 6.47
N VAL A 307 -15.54 2.37 5.21
CA VAL A 307 -15.22 0.99 4.82
C VAL A 307 -13.74 0.68 5.01
N ALA A 308 -12.84 1.61 4.68
CA ALA A 308 -11.40 1.45 4.87
C ALA A 308 -11.06 1.20 6.34
N VAL A 309 -11.62 2.02 7.24
CA VAL A 309 -11.47 1.87 8.70
C VAL A 309 -12.01 0.51 9.17
N MET A 310 -13.20 0.13 8.73
CA MET A 310 -13.83 -1.13 9.13
C MET A 310 -13.02 -2.35 8.70
N CYS A 311 -12.51 -2.35 7.46
CA CYS A 311 -11.69 -3.45 6.94
C CYS A 311 -10.34 -3.50 7.66
N THR A 312 -9.63 -2.37 7.74
CA THR A 312 -8.32 -2.28 8.40
C THR A 312 -8.39 -2.71 9.87
N TYR A 313 -9.45 -2.31 10.58
CA TYR A 313 -9.65 -2.73 11.95
C TYR A 313 -9.92 -4.24 12.05
N ALA A 314 -10.76 -4.77 11.16
CA ALA A 314 -11.02 -6.20 11.11
C ALA A 314 -9.75 -7.02 10.78
N ASP A 315 -8.95 -6.57 9.81
CA ASP A 315 -7.66 -7.17 9.45
C ASP A 315 -6.70 -7.18 10.65
N SER A 316 -6.60 -6.05 11.37
CA SER A 316 -5.77 -5.94 12.58
C SER A 316 -6.23 -6.87 13.71
N LEU A 317 -7.53 -7.08 13.87
CA LEU A 317 -8.11 -8.02 14.84
C LEU A 317 -7.81 -9.48 14.46
N VAL A 318 -7.80 -9.78 13.15
CA VAL A 318 -7.41 -11.09 12.62
C VAL A 318 -5.93 -11.35 12.87
N GLU A 319 -5.05 -10.41 12.53
CA GLU A 319 -3.59 -10.53 12.74
C GLU A 319 -3.23 -10.68 14.23
N LEU A 320 -3.88 -9.90 15.11
CA LEU A 320 -3.73 -10.05 16.55
C LEU A 320 -4.13 -11.47 17.00
N THR A 321 -5.21 -12.01 16.44
CA THR A 321 -5.71 -13.34 16.82
C THR A 321 -4.78 -14.45 16.35
N THR A 322 -4.34 -14.44 15.10
CA THR A 322 -3.41 -15.45 14.57
C THR A 322 -2.08 -15.39 15.32
N THR A 323 -1.58 -14.19 15.62
CA THR A 323 -0.39 -14.00 16.47
C THR A 323 -0.62 -14.57 17.88
N ALA A 324 -1.73 -14.22 18.55
CA ALA A 324 -2.02 -14.71 19.90
C ALA A 324 -2.16 -16.24 19.97
N GLN A 325 -2.68 -16.87 18.92
CA GLN A 325 -2.76 -18.33 18.84
C GLN A 325 -1.36 -18.97 18.74
N ASN A 326 -0.43 -18.36 18.01
CA ASN A 326 0.93 -18.88 17.86
C ASN A 326 1.81 -18.69 19.11
N PHE A 327 1.63 -17.59 19.84
CA PHE A 327 2.48 -17.24 20.99
C PHE A 327 1.82 -17.45 22.36
N SER A 328 0.49 -17.59 22.44
CA SER A 328 -0.26 -17.75 23.70
C SER A 328 -1.56 -18.58 23.56
N PRO A 329 -1.51 -19.80 22.97
CA PRO A 329 -2.70 -20.53 22.50
C PRO A 329 -3.72 -20.84 23.60
N SER A 330 -3.30 -21.35 24.75
CA SER A 330 -4.22 -21.86 25.78
C SER A 330 -4.89 -20.77 26.61
N SER A 331 -4.23 -19.63 26.82
CA SER A 331 -4.78 -18.51 27.60
C SER A 331 -5.59 -17.52 26.75
N ALA A 332 -5.39 -17.51 25.43
CA ALA A 332 -5.99 -16.53 24.54
C ALA A 332 -7.31 -16.98 23.89
N ALA A 333 -7.65 -18.28 23.90
CA ALA A 333 -8.75 -18.83 23.09
C ALA A 333 -10.10 -18.10 23.21
N THR A 334 -10.51 -17.74 24.43
CA THR A 334 -11.77 -16.99 24.64
C THR A 334 -11.68 -15.57 24.05
N THR A 335 -10.57 -14.88 24.29
CA THR A 335 -10.30 -13.55 23.72
C THR A 335 -10.23 -13.61 22.19
N CYS A 336 -9.53 -14.59 21.62
CA CYS A 336 -9.45 -14.83 20.18
C CYS A 336 -10.85 -15.05 19.57
N TRP A 337 -11.69 -15.85 20.22
CA TRP A 337 -13.05 -16.09 19.74
C TRP A 337 -13.89 -14.80 19.68
N SER A 338 -13.87 -13.97 20.74
CA SER A 338 -14.59 -12.69 20.75
C SER A 338 -14.01 -11.70 19.74
N THR A 339 -12.69 -11.69 19.59
CA THR A 339 -11.95 -10.81 18.66
C THR A 339 -12.30 -11.13 17.20
N LEU A 340 -12.28 -12.40 16.81
CA LEU A 340 -12.71 -12.84 15.47
C LEU A 340 -14.20 -12.60 15.22
N SER A 341 -15.04 -12.72 16.26
CA SER A 341 -16.47 -12.39 16.13
C SER A 341 -16.66 -10.91 15.82
N LYS A 342 -15.88 -10.02 16.46
CA LYS A 342 -15.88 -8.58 16.17
C LYS A 342 -15.36 -8.27 14.76
N ALA A 343 -14.29 -8.92 14.32
CA ALA A 343 -13.79 -8.79 12.95
C ALA A 343 -14.87 -9.19 11.92
N GLN A 344 -15.58 -10.29 12.17
CA GLN A 344 -16.68 -10.73 11.32
C GLN A 344 -17.82 -9.70 11.26
N ASP A 345 -18.17 -9.09 12.40
CA ASP A 345 -19.20 -8.04 12.46
C ASP A 345 -18.81 -6.80 11.66
N LEU A 346 -17.54 -6.39 11.73
CA LEU A 346 -16.99 -5.26 10.96
C LEU A 346 -17.06 -5.53 9.45
N TYR A 347 -16.56 -6.67 8.97
CA TYR A 347 -16.69 -7.02 7.54
C TYR A 347 -18.14 -7.16 7.11
N ALA A 348 -19.02 -7.74 7.95
CA ALA A 348 -20.43 -7.88 7.65
C ALA A 348 -21.16 -6.53 7.58
N ALA A 349 -20.69 -5.51 8.29
CA ALA A 349 -21.18 -4.16 8.19
C ALA A 349 -20.58 -3.42 6.97
N ALA A 350 -19.30 -3.62 6.66
CA ALA A 350 -18.63 -3.05 5.49
C ALA A 350 -19.33 -3.44 4.17
N VAL A 351 -19.72 -4.72 3.99
CA VAL A 351 -20.43 -5.16 2.77
C VAL A 351 -21.84 -4.55 2.60
N LYS A 352 -22.38 -3.86 3.61
CA LYS A 352 -23.67 -3.16 3.53
C LYS A 352 -23.53 -1.72 3.03
N ILE A 353 -22.32 -1.18 3.06
CA ILE A 353 -22.00 0.13 2.48
C ILE A 353 -22.00 -0.01 0.95
N ASN A 354 -22.44 1.03 0.24
CA ASN A 354 -22.67 1.00 -1.21
C ASN A 354 -22.00 2.16 -1.97
N ASP A 355 -20.99 2.78 -1.38
CA ASP A 355 -20.13 3.75 -2.07
C ASP A 355 -19.20 3.06 -3.08
N THR A 356 -18.32 3.84 -3.72
CA THR A 356 -17.39 3.34 -4.73
C THR A 356 -16.35 2.41 -4.10
N GLU A 357 -15.74 2.82 -2.99
CA GLU A 357 -14.71 2.03 -2.32
C GLU A 357 -15.23 0.69 -1.80
N ALA A 358 -16.43 0.66 -1.22
CA ALA A 358 -17.09 -0.57 -0.77
C ALA A 358 -17.33 -1.57 -1.91
N LYS A 359 -17.63 -1.07 -3.12
CA LYS A 359 -17.82 -1.93 -4.29
C LYS A 359 -16.50 -2.52 -4.76
N GLU A 360 -15.44 -1.72 -4.80
CA GLU A 360 -14.10 -2.15 -5.20
C GLU A 360 -13.50 -3.17 -4.24
N ARG A 361 -13.75 -3.03 -2.93
CA ARG A 361 -13.26 -3.97 -1.92
C ARG A 361 -14.16 -5.20 -1.73
N LYS A 362 -15.34 -5.25 -2.34
CA LYS A 362 -16.39 -6.22 -1.99
C LYS A 362 -15.95 -7.67 -2.13
N ALA A 363 -15.24 -8.03 -3.20
CA ALA A 363 -14.75 -9.39 -3.40
C ALA A 363 -13.80 -9.82 -2.28
N ARG A 364 -12.81 -8.97 -1.96
CA ARG A 364 -11.84 -9.19 -0.87
C ARG A 364 -12.51 -9.27 0.50
N VAL A 365 -13.49 -8.42 0.79
CA VAL A 365 -14.23 -8.51 2.06
C VAL A 365 -14.97 -9.85 2.19
N TYR A 366 -15.51 -10.41 1.10
CA TYR A 366 -16.08 -11.76 1.13
C TYR A 366 -15.02 -12.85 1.33
N GLU A 367 -13.82 -12.71 0.77
CA GLU A 367 -12.69 -13.61 1.05
C GLU A 367 -12.32 -13.57 2.54
N SER A 368 -12.08 -12.39 3.11
CA SER A 368 -11.73 -12.22 4.53
C SER A 368 -12.82 -12.76 5.46
N ARG A 369 -14.11 -12.61 5.11
CA ARG A 369 -15.21 -13.23 5.88
C ARG A 369 -15.17 -14.75 5.86
N GLY A 370 -14.71 -15.35 4.76
CA GLY A 370 -14.46 -16.78 4.67
C GLY A 370 -13.33 -17.21 5.61
N ASP A 371 -12.23 -16.46 5.58
CA ASP A 371 -11.04 -16.69 6.40
C ASP A 371 -11.35 -16.60 7.90
N VAL A 372 -12.10 -15.57 8.33
CA VAL A 372 -12.53 -15.42 9.73
C VAL A 372 -13.38 -16.61 10.20
N GLU A 373 -14.30 -17.11 9.36
CA GLU A 373 -15.10 -18.28 9.73
C GLU A 373 -14.25 -19.56 9.82
N LEU A 374 -13.20 -19.71 8.99
CA LEU A 374 -12.23 -20.80 9.12
C LEU A 374 -11.41 -20.69 10.41
N LEU A 375 -10.91 -19.50 10.76
CA LEU A 375 -10.18 -19.28 12.01
C LEU A 375 -11.06 -19.61 13.23
N ARG A 376 -12.33 -19.21 13.20
CA ARG A 376 -13.31 -19.57 14.24
C ARG A 376 -13.59 -21.07 14.25
N PHE A 377 -13.68 -21.71 13.09
CA PHE A 377 -13.84 -23.16 12.98
C PHE A 377 -12.67 -23.90 13.62
N ASN A 378 -11.43 -23.48 13.35
CA ASN A 378 -10.22 -24.06 13.95
C ASN A 378 -10.25 -23.94 15.48
N LEU A 379 -10.59 -22.75 16.02
CA LEU A 379 -10.78 -22.57 17.46
C LEU A 379 -11.87 -23.50 18.03
N ALA A 380 -13.03 -23.57 17.38
CA ALA A 380 -14.16 -24.38 17.84
C ALA A 380 -13.88 -25.89 17.81
N THR A 381 -12.97 -26.35 16.95
CA THR A 381 -12.61 -27.76 16.81
C THR A 381 -11.36 -28.16 17.58
N THR A 382 -10.57 -27.20 18.08
CA THR A 382 -9.37 -27.45 18.87
C THR A 382 -9.74 -27.93 20.28
N PRO A 383 -9.51 -29.22 20.64
CA PRO A 383 -9.97 -29.76 21.92
C PRO A 383 -9.30 -29.10 23.14
N ALA A 384 -8.06 -28.62 22.98
CA ALA A 384 -7.26 -28.00 24.04
C ALA A 384 -7.57 -26.51 24.28
N ALA A 385 -8.46 -25.89 23.48
CA ALA A 385 -8.73 -24.46 23.55
C ALA A 385 -9.58 -24.04 24.77
N GLY A 386 -10.15 -24.98 25.52
CA GLY A 386 -10.94 -24.68 26.73
C GLY A 386 -12.25 -23.89 26.47
N LEU A 387 -12.71 -23.84 25.22
CA LEU A 387 -13.92 -23.12 24.82
C LEU A 387 -15.19 -23.85 25.27
N SER A 388 -16.28 -23.09 25.42
CA SER A 388 -17.57 -23.66 25.85
C SER A 388 -18.12 -24.68 24.85
N ALA A 389 -18.89 -25.66 25.34
CA ALA A 389 -19.55 -26.65 24.49
C ALA A 389 -20.50 -26.03 23.45
N ALA A 390 -21.06 -24.84 23.73
CA ALA A 390 -21.89 -24.11 22.78
C ALA A 390 -21.07 -23.62 21.58
N ILE A 391 -19.86 -23.11 21.82
CA ILE A 391 -18.93 -22.68 20.76
C ILE A 391 -18.49 -23.90 19.93
N GLN A 392 -18.12 -25.01 20.57
CA GLN A 392 -17.72 -26.22 19.85
C GLN A 392 -18.83 -26.75 18.93
N LYS A 393 -20.09 -26.67 19.36
CA LYS A 393 -21.27 -27.06 18.55
C LYS A 393 -21.52 -26.15 17.35
N SER A 394 -20.88 -24.98 17.26
CA SER A 394 -21.01 -24.08 16.10
C SER A 394 -20.15 -24.47 14.90
N ALA A 395 -19.16 -25.36 15.08
CA ALA A 395 -18.22 -25.75 14.02
C ALA A 395 -18.88 -26.13 12.67
N PRO A 396 -19.96 -26.93 12.61
CA PRO A 396 -20.62 -27.25 11.35
C PRO A 396 -21.24 -26.03 10.64
N THR A 397 -21.66 -25.01 11.39
CA THR A 397 -22.20 -23.77 10.83
C THR A 397 -21.09 -22.88 10.30
N LEU A 398 -19.98 -22.74 11.04
CA LEU A 398 -18.84 -21.91 10.66
C LEU A 398 -18.24 -22.37 9.32
N ILE A 399 -18.01 -23.68 9.16
CA ILE A 399 -17.42 -24.20 7.92
C ILE A 399 -18.34 -24.00 6.70
N LYS A 400 -19.66 -24.09 6.89
CA LYS A 400 -20.65 -23.78 5.83
C LYS A 400 -20.72 -22.30 5.48
N ASN A 401 -20.55 -21.43 6.48
CA ASN A 401 -20.43 -20.00 6.25
C ASN A 401 -19.18 -19.69 5.43
N ALA A 402 -18.02 -20.26 5.79
CA ALA A 402 -16.77 -20.10 5.04
C ALA A 402 -16.94 -20.47 3.56
N GLN A 403 -17.51 -21.64 3.28
CA GLN A 403 -17.83 -22.07 1.91
C GLN A 403 -18.75 -21.08 1.16
N THR A 404 -19.74 -20.52 1.87
CA THR A 404 -20.67 -19.55 1.29
C THR A 404 -19.96 -18.25 0.93
N TYR A 405 -19.09 -17.76 1.81
CA TYR A 405 -18.33 -16.54 1.59
C TYR A 405 -17.29 -16.70 0.47
N TYR A 406 -16.52 -17.78 0.44
CA TYR A 406 -15.58 -18.05 -0.66
C TYR A 406 -16.28 -18.17 -2.01
N ARG A 407 -17.46 -18.81 -2.08
CA ARG A 407 -18.26 -18.84 -3.31
C ARG A 407 -18.72 -17.44 -3.72
N GLY A 408 -19.09 -16.59 -2.75
CA GLY A 408 -19.41 -15.18 -2.97
C GLY A 408 -18.24 -14.41 -3.56
N ALA A 409 -17.06 -14.50 -2.93
CA ALA A 409 -15.82 -13.89 -3.38
C ALA A 409 -15.45 -14.34 -4.81
N MET A 410 -15.50 -15.65 -5.08
CA MET A 410 -15.20 -16.23 -6.39
C MET A 410 -16.07 -15.62 -7.50
N ASN A 411 -17.36 -15.45 -7.25
CA ASN A 411 -18.28 -14.89 -8.23
C ASN A 411 -18.02 -13.40 -8.47
N LEU A 412 -17.61 -12.65 -7.44
CA LEU A 412 -17.28 -11.24 -7.53
C LEU A 412 -15.97 -11.03 -8.31
N PHE A 413 -14.90 -11.75 -7.96
CA PHE A 413 -13.63 -11.69 -8.70
C PHE A 413 -13.81 -12.06 -10.18
N ARG A 414 -14.63 -13.08 -10.50
CA ARG A 414 -14.96 -13.41 -11.90
C ARG A 414 -15.70 -12.29 -12.61
N ALA A 415 -16.58 -11.57 -11.92
CA ALA A 415 -17.28 -10.42 -12.49
C ALA A 415 -16.35 -9.22 -12.71
N GLU A 416 -15.31 -9.08 -11.89
CA GLU A 416 -14.24 -8.10 -12.02
C GLU A 416 -13.20 -8.49 -13.09
N GLY A 417 -13.21 -9.74 -13.56
CA GLY A 417 -12.26 -10.26 -14.53
C GLY A 417 -10.95 -10.77 -13.94
N ASP A 418 -10.86 -10.86 -12.61
CA ASP A 418 -9.69 -11.39 -11.89
C ASP A 418 -9.78 -12.92 -11.77
N ALA A 419 -9.29 -13.60 -12.81
CA ALA A 419 -9.30 -15.06 -12.89
C ALA A 419 -8.36 -15.71 -11.86
N GLU A 420 -7.28 -15.02 -11.47
CA GLU A 420 -6.29 -15.51 -10.52
C GLU A 420 -6.87 -15.51 -9.11
N ALA A 421 -7.39 -14.36 -8.64
CA ALA A 421 -8.04 -14.27 -7.34
C ALA A 421 -9.27 -15.20 -7.26
N ALA A 422 -10.06 -15.29 -8.33
CA ALA A 422 -11.18 -16.24 -8.41
C ALA A 422 -10.72 -17.70 -8.26
N GLY A 423 -9.60 -18.08 -8.88
CA GLY A 423 -9.00 -19.40 -8.76
C GLY A 423 -8.51 -19.69 -7.34
N LYS A 424 -7.87 -18.70 -6.69
CA LYS A 424 -7.42 -18.78 -5.30
C LYS A 424 -8.58 -19.09 -4.35
N VAL A 425 -9.64 -18.27 -4.37
CA VAL A 425 -10.78 -18.48 -3.45
C VAL A 425 -11.60 -19.73 -3.78
N GLU A 426 -11.57 -20.22 -5.03
CA GLU A 426 -12.15 -21.52 -5.38
C GLU A 426 -11.42 -22.66 -4.64
N VAL A 427 -10.09 -22.64 -4.61
CA VAL A 427 -9.28 -23.62 -3.86
C VAL A 427 -9.59 -23.54 -2.37
N ARG A 428 -9.66 -22.33 -1.79
CA ARG A 428 -10.06 -22.14 -0.38
C ARG A 428 -11.44 -22.74 -0.09
N GLY A 429 -12.41 -22.55 -0.99
CA GLY A 429 -13.74 -23.15 -0.88
C GLY A 429 -13.77 -24.69 -0.97
N LEU A 430 -12.93 -25.30 -1.83
CA LEU A 430 -12.78 -26.75 -1.91
C LEU A 430 -12.15 -27.31 -0.62
N ILE A 431 -11.12 -26.64 -0.08
CA ILE A 431 -10.50 -26.99 1.20
C ILE A 431 -11.51 -26.92 2.34
N ALA A 432 -12.33 -25.87 2.41
CA ALA A 432 -13.41 -25.76 3.40
C ALA A 432 -14.45 -26.89 3.27
N THR A 433 -14.73 -27.33 2.04
CA THR A 433 -15.62 -28.48 1.79
C THR A 433 -15.00 -29.78 2.28
N MET A 434 -13.69 -29.96 2.10
CA MET A 434 -12.98 -31.13 2.59
C MET A 434 -12.91 -31.16 4.13
N LEU A 435 -12.68 -30.01 4.77
CA LEU A 435 -12.69 -29.88 6.24
C LEU A 435 -14.06 -30.25 6.84
N GLU A 436 -15.16 -29.85 6.20
CA GLU A 436 -16.51 -30.30 6.59
C GLU A 436 -16.64 -31.83 6.47
N GLY A 437 -16.11 -32.42 5.39
CA GLY A 437 -16.07 -33.87 5.21
C GLY A 437 -15.29 -34.58 6.33
N LYS A 438 -14.12 -34.05 6.72
CA LYS A 438 -13.33 -34.56 7.85
C LYS A 438 -14.09 -34.46 9.17
N LEU A 439 -14.74 -33.32 9.44
CA LEU A 439 -15.57 -33.12 10.64
C LEU A 439 -16.69 -34.17 10.75
N ASN A 440 -17.31 -34.51 9.62
CA ASN A 440 -18.41 -35.48 9.55
C ASN A 440 -17.93 -36.94 9.41
N GLY A 441 -16.63 -37.19 9.33
CA GLY A 441 -16.05 -38.52 9.09
C GLY A 441 -16.32 -39.08 7.68
N ASN A 442 -16.66 -38.23 6.71
CA ASN A 442 -16.95 -38.61 5.33
C ASN A 442 -16.41 -37.55 4.35
N VAL A 443 -15.18 -37.76 3.87
CA VAL A 443 -14.55 -36.90 2.85
C VAL A 443 -15.00 -37.34 1.46
N ASP A 444 -15.60 -36.43 0.69
CA ASP A 444 -15.97 -36.68 -0.70
C ASP A 444 -14.72 -36.76 -1.59
N GLN A 445 -14.45 -37.94 -2.13
CA GLN A 445 -13.33 -38.23 -3.04
C GLN A 445 -13.33 -37.34 -4.29
N ARG A 446 -14.50 -36.80 -4.70
CA ARG A 446 -14.57 -35.85 -5.83
C ARG A 446 -13.91 -34.52 -5.50
N ILE A 447 -14.00 -34.08 -4.23
CA ILE A 447 -13.35 -32.85 -3.77
C ILE A 447 -11.84 -33.03 -3.73
N VAL A 448 -11.37 -34.18 -3.25
CA VAL A 448 -9.93 -34.55 -3.28
C VAL A 448 -9.41 -34.55 -4.72
N ALA A 449 -10.13 -35.18 -5.64
CA ALA A 449 -9.75 -35.19 -7.05
C ALA A 449 -9.75 -33.77 -7.68
N ALA A 450 -10.72 -32.92 -7.31
CA ALA A 450 -10.78 -31.53 -7.79
C ALA A 450 -9.62 -30.68 -7.26
N LEU A 451 -9.20 -30.87 -6.01
CA LEU A 451 -8.01 -30.23 -5.44
C LEU A 451 -6.73 -30.68 -6.15
N GLY A 452 -6.55 -31.99 -6.36
CA GLY A 452 -5.40 -32.52 -7.10
C GLY A 452 -5.30 -32.00 -8.55
N GLN A 453 -6.44 -31.71 -9.19
CA GLN A 453 -6.46 -31.10 -10.53
C GLN A 453 -5.96 -29.65 -10.56
N LYS A 454 -5.90 -28.96 -9.42
CA LYS A 454 -5.37 -27.58 -9.32
C LYS A 454 -3.83 -27.56 -9.33
N GLY A 455 -3.17 -28.70 -9.14
CA GLY A 455 -1.72 -28.85 -9.24
C GLY A 455 -0.94 -27.88 -8.34
N GLU A 456 0.16 -27.34 -8.87
CA GLU A 456 1.04 -26.42 -8.13
C GLU A 456 0.33 -25.14 -7.66
N ALA A 457 -0.57 -24.57 -8.48
CA ALA A 457 -1.34 -23.39 -8.10
C ALA A 457 -2.25 -23.68 -6.89
N GLY A 458 -2.89 -24.86 -6.86
CA GLY A 458 -3.61 -25.30 -5.67
C GLY A 458 -2.68 -25.40 -4.45
N ARG A 459 -1.53 -26.06 -4.60
CA ARG A 459 -0.57 -26.27 -3.52
C ARG A 459 -0.08 -24.96 -2.92
N ALA A 460 0.20 -23.97 -3.77
CA ALA A 460 0.57 -22.62 -3.34
C ALA A 460 -0.52 -22.03 -2.43
N VAL A 461 -1.79 -22.08 -2.86
CA VAL A 461 -2.91 -21.55 -2.05
C VAL A 461 -3.05 -22.30 -0.71
N ALA A 462 -2.90 -23.62 -0.68
CA ALA A 462 -2.96 -24.38 0.56
C ALA A 462 -1.81 -24.02 1.52
N MET A 463 -0.60 -23.79 0.97
CA MET A 463 0.55 -23.32 1.76
C MET A 463 0.32 -21.91 2.31
N ASP A 464 -0.32 -21.02 1.55
CA ASP A 464 -0.68 -19.69 2.04
C ASP A 464 -1.72 -19.79 3.16
N MET A 465 -2.75 -20.62 3.00
CA MET A 465 -3.72 -20.87 4.07
C MET A 465 -3.08 -21.45 5.35
N LEU A 466 -2.03 -22.28 5.23
CA LEU A 466 -1.26 -22.76 6.38
C LEU A 466 -0.51 -21.62 7.07
N ARG A 467 0.16 -20.75 6.30
CA ARG A 467 0.90 -19.59 6.83
C ARG A 467 -0.03 -18.57 7.50
N GLU A 468 -1.23 -18.39 6.94
CA GLU A 468 -2.29 -17.55 7.48
C GLU A 468 -3.02 -18.19 8.69
N SER A 469 -2.59 -19.38 9.14
CA SER A 469 -3.23 -20.15 10.23
C SER A 469 -4.70 -20.55 9.96
N LEU A 470 -5.13 -20.52 8.69
CA LEU A 470 -6.46 -20.96 8.26
C LEU A 470 -6.58 -22.49 8.24
N LEU A 471 -5.46 -23.20 8.18
CA LEU A 471 -5.41 -24.67 8.26
C LEU A 471 -4.71 -25.14 9.54
N PRO A 472 -5.14 -26.29 10.10
CA PRO A 472 -4.42 -26.95 11.18
C PRO A 472 -2.98 -27.30 10.78
N GLU A 473 -2.03 -27.26 11.73
CA GLU A 473 -0.63 -27.62 11.48
C GLU A 473 -0.45 -29.07 10.98
N ASP A 474 -1.37 -29.97 11.34
CA ASP A 474 -1.40 -31.37 10.89
C ASP A 474 -2.13 -31.55 9.56
N TRP A 475 -2.34 -30.47 8.80
CA TRP A 475 -2.92 -30.55 7.46
C TRP A 475 -2.07 -31.46 6.57
N ASP A 476 -2.74 -32.50 6.06
CA ASP A 476 -2.15 -33.48 5.18
C ASP A 476 -1.79 -32.85 3.82
N GLN A 477 -0.49 -32.57 3.65
CA GLN A 477 0.07 -32.01 2.43
C GLN A 477 -0.01 -33.00 1.25
N ASP A 478 -0.15 -34.31 1.51
CA ASP A 478 -0.24 -35.34 0.47
C ASP A 478 -1.61 -35.37 -0.24
N VAL A 479 -2.58 -34.57 0.24
CA VAL A 479 -3.92 -34.43 -0.36
C VAL A 479 -3.92 -33.53 -1.60
N MET A 480 -2.80 -32.84 -1.87
CA MET A 480 -2.61 -31.91 -2.99
C MET A 480 -1.52 -32.42 -3.94
#